data_AF-A0A0Q6EIG7-F1
#
_entry.id   AF-A0A0Q6EIG7-F1
#
_cell.length_a   1.000
_cell.length_b   1.000
_cell.length_c   1.000
_cell.angle_alpha   90.00
_cell.angle_beta   90.00
_cell.angle_gamma   90.00
#
_symmetry.space_group_name_H-M   'P 1'
#
loop_
_entity.id
_entity.type
_entity.pdbx_description
1 polymer ?
#
loop_
_entity_poly.entity_id
_entity_poly.type
_entity_poly.pdbx_seq_one_letter_code
_entity_poly.pdbx_strand_id
1 'polypeptide(L)'
;MDVHREIAAATRIAWDHAAAIHLAARLKGVADHDIEALSDFAFAQRIRWMRAEHRSDAKHGLRVSAVLAALDHGAEDEFEPSADDRA
;
A
#
# COMPACT_ATOMS: atom_id res chain seq x y z
N MET A 1 6.56 -10.41 1.37
CA MET A 1 6.20 -8.97 1.35
C MET A 1 4.84 -8.77 0.72
N ASP A 2 4.24 -7.61 0.94
CA ASP A 2 3.11 -7.14 0.15
C ASP A 2 3.59 -6.30 -1.04
N VAL A 3 3.42 -6.81 -2.26
CA VAL A 3 3.88 -6.15 -3.50
C VAL A 3 3.34 -4.71 -3.62
N HIS A 4 2.13 -4.45 -3.13
CA HIS A 4 1.57 -3.10 -3.15
C HIS A 4 2.32 -2.12 -2.23
N ARG A 5 2.88 -2.58 -1.11
CA ARG A 5 3.73 -1.76 -0.25
C ARG A 5 5.06 -1.42 -0.91
N GLU A 6 5.66 -2.37 -1.62
CA GLU A 6 6.91 -2.12 -2.36
C GLU A 6 6.68 -1.13 -3.51
N ILE A 7 5.58 -1.29 -4.26
CA ILE A 7 5.19 -0.34 -5.30
C ILE A 7 4.92 1.05 -4.69
N ALA A 8 4.21 1.13 -3.56
CA ALA A 8 3.95 2.38 -2.87
C ALA A 8 5.26 3.08 -2.46
N ALA A 9 6.20 2.35 -1.87
CA ALA A 9 7.50 2.88 -1.48
C ALA A 9 8.31 3.37 -2.69
N ALA A 10 8.40 2.57 -3.76
CA ALA A 10 9.14 2.93 -4.96
C ALA A 10 8.56 4.18 -5.66
N THR A 11 7.23 4.25 -5.76
CA THR A 11 6.54 5.37 -6.41
C THR A 11 6.59 6.65 -5.57
N ARG A 12 6.58 6.54 -4.23
CA ARG A 12 6.86 7.64 -3.31
C ARG A 12 8.26 8.23 -3.56
N ILE A 13 9.29 7.38 -3.57
CA ILE A 13 10.68 7.81 -3.81
C ILE A 13 10.82 8.48 -5.18
N ALA A 14 10.24 7.89 -6.22
CA ALA A 14 10.28 8.45 -7.57
C ALA A 14 9.55 9.81 -7.66
N TRP A 15 8.44 9.99 -6.95
CA TRP A 15 7.73 11.27 -6.87
C TRP A 15 8.57 12.34 -6.15
N ASP A 16 9.13 12.01 -4.97
CA ASP A 16 9.95 12.95 -4.21
C ASP A 16 11.19 13.39 -5.02
N HIS A 17 11.82 12.45 -5.73
CA HIS A 17 12.96 12.75 -6.61
C HIS A 17 12.58 13.64 -7.79
N ALA A 18 11.47 13.32 -8.48
CA ALA A 18 10.98 14.11 -9.59
C ALA A 18 10.59 15.54 -9.16
N ALA A 19 9.97 15.70 -7.99
CA ALA A 19 9.62 17.02 -7.45
C ALA A 19 10.88 17.87 -7.15
N ALA A 20 11.94 17.24 -6.62
CA ALA A 20 13.22 17.92 -6.38
C ALA A 20 13.89 18.35 -7.69
N ILE A 21 13.92 17.49 -8.71
CA ILE A 21 14.47 17.84 -10.03
C ILE A 21 13.65 18.96 -10.69
N HIS A 22 12.32 18.89 -10.62
CA HIS A 22 11.43 19.91 -11.17
C HIS A 22 11.70 21.30 -10.56
N LEU A 23 11.89 21.36 -9.23
CA LEU A 23 12.28 22.60 -8.55
C LEU A 23 13.65 23.12 -9.03
N ALA A 24 14.64 22.24 -9.14
CA ALA A 24 15.97 22.60 -9.62
C ALA A 24 15.94 23.09 -11.08
N ALA A 25 15.15 22.45 -11.95
CA ALA A 25 14.97 22.80 -13.35
C ALA A 25 14.42 24.22 -13.52
N ARG A 26 13.41 24.59 -12.70
CA ARG A 26 12.87 25.95 -12.65
C ARG A 26 13.92 27.00 -12.27
N LEU A 27 14.79 26.69 -11.32
CA LEU A 27 15.85 27.59 -10.87
C LEU A 27 17.00 27.72 -11.89
N LYS A 28 17.20 26.71 -12.73
CA LYS A 28 18.26 26.67 -13.75
C LYS A 28 17.84 27.19 -15.13
N GLY A 29 16.57 27.55 -15.30
CA GLY A 29 16.06 28.03 -16.59
C GLY A 29 16.03 26.93 -17.66
N VAL A 30 15.70 25.69 -17.25
CA VAL A 30 15.45 24.58 -18.19
C VAL A 30 14.25 24.92 -19.08
N ALA A 31 14.23 24.36 -20.30
CA ALA A 31 13.14 24.61 -21.25
C ALA A 31 11.78 24.14 -20.69
N ASP A 32 10.72 24.89 -21.03
CA ASP A 32 9.39 24.66 -20.47
C ASP A 32 8.85 23.25 -20.77
N HIS A 33 9.16 22.69 -21.95
CA HIS A 33 8.72 21.33 -22.32
C HIS A 33 9.35 20.24 -21.46
N ASP A 34 10.60 20.41 -21.03
CA ASP A 34 11.27 19.47 -20.11
C ASP A 34 10.68 19.58 -18.70
N ILE A 35 10.33 20.80 -18.27
CA ILE A 35 9.66 21.06 -16.99
C ILE A 35 8.26 20.41 -16.99
N GLU A 36 7.52 20.53 -18.10
CA GLU A 36 6.21 19.89 -18.28
C GLU A 36 6.32 18.36 -18.21
N ALA A 37 7.29 17.77 -18.93
CA ALA A 37 7.53 16.33 -18.89
C ALA A 37 7.88 15.82 -17.48
N LEU A 38 8.66 16.60 -16.70
CA LEU A 38 8.96 16.29 -15.30
C LEU A 38 7.72 16.38 -14.41
N SER A 39 6.86 17.38 -14.63
CA SER A 39 5.60 17.56 -13.90
C SER A 39 4.65 16.38 -14.15
N ASP A 40 4.50 15.97 -15.41
CA ASP A 40 3.68 14.82 -15.80
C ASP A 40 4.18 13.53 -15.18
N PHE A 41 5.49 13.30 -15.21
CA PHE A 41 6.10 12.14 -14.56
C PHE A 41 5.86 12.13 -13.05
N ALA A 42 6.10 13.26 -12.37
CA ALA A 42 5.88 13.39 -10.93
C ALA A 42 4.41 13.13 -10.56
N PHE A 43 3.48 13.67 -11.33
CA PHE A 43 2.05 13.45 -11.15
C PHE A 43 1.66 11.97 -11.33
N ALA A 44 2.20 11.32 -12.36
CA ALA A 44 1.96 9.89 -12.61
C ALA A 44 2.46 9.01 -11.45
N GLN A 45 3.63 9.31 -10.87
CA GLN A 45 4.13 8.55 -9.73
C GLN A 45 3.30 8.78 -8.47
N ARG A 46 2.86 10.01 -8.22
CA ARG A 46 1.93 10.32 -7.12
C ARG A 46 0.62 9.54 -7.23
N ILE A 47 0.03 9.45 -8.42
CA ILE A 47 -1.18 8.63 -8.65
C ILE A 47 -0.92 7.15 -8.35
N ARG A 48 0.19 6.60 -8.86
CA ARG A 48 0.54 5.19 -8.65
C ARG A 48 0.75 4.88 -7.18
N TRP A 49 1.40 5.78 -6.45
CA TRP A 49 1.59 5.70 -5.01
C TRP A 49 0.26 5.63 -4.26
N MET A 50 -0.62 6.62 -4.44
CA MET A 50 -1.94 6.64 -3.78
C MET A 50 -2.78 5.39 -4.08
N ARG A 51 -2.72 4.88 -5.32
CA ARG A 51 -3.42 3.65 -5.70
C ARG A 51 -2.82 2.41 -5.03
N ALA A 52 -1.50 2.36 -4.90
CA ALA A 52 -0.80 1.24 -4.26
C ALA A 52 -1.02 1.22 -2.74
N GLU A 53 -1.00 2.38 -2.08
CA GLU A 53 -1.37 2.51 -0.66
C GLU A 53 -2.80 2.04 -0.42
N HIS A 54 -3.76 2.54 -1.20
CA HIS A 54 -5.16 2.15 -1.06
C HIS A 54 -5.36 0.63 -1.22
N ARG A 55 -4.65 -0.02 -2.15
CA ARG A 55 -4.72 -1.49 -2.35
C ARG A 55 -4.06 -2.26 -1.21
N SER A 56 -2.94 -1.76 -0.67
CA SER A 56 -2.31 -2.33 0.53
C SER A 56 -3.29 -2.25 1.70
N ASP A 57 -3.89 -1.09 1.94
CA ASP A 57 -4.79 -0.87 3.06
C ASP A 57 -6.07 -1.71 2.96
N ALA A 58 -6.66 -1.83 1.76
CA ALA A 58 -7.81 -2.70 1.54
C ALA A 58 -7.47 -4.18 1.80
N LYS A 59 -6.30 -4.65 1.36
CA LYS A 59 -5.85 -6.03 1.60
C LYS A 59 -5.60 -6.30 3.08
N HIS A 60 -5.05 -5.33 3.80
CA HIS A 60 -4.85 -5.43 5.24
C HIS A 60 -6.16 -5.32 6.01
N GLY A 61 -7.09 -4.45 5.61
CA GLY A 61 -8.43 -4.36 6.18
C GLY A 61 -9.21 -5.66 6.04
N LEU A 62 -9.17 -6.30 4.87
CA LEU A 62 -9.79 -7.61 4.63
C LEU A 62 -9.14 -8.73 5.46
N ARG A 63 -7.82 -8.67 5.69
CA ARG A 63 -7.13 -9.62 6.57
C ARG A 63 -7.50 -9.42 8.03
N VAL A 64 -7.55 -8.17 8.49
CA VAL A 64 -7.97 -7.84 9.87
C VAL A 64 -9.41 -8.28 10.09
N SER A 65 -10.34 -8.00 9.17
CA SER A 65 -11.73 -8.46 9.29
C SER A 65 -11.84 -9.98 9.28
N ALA A 66 -11.06 -10.69 8.45
CA ALA A 66 -11.05 -12.15 8.43
C ALA A 66 -10.45 -12.75 9.72
N VAL A 67 -9.42 -12.14 10.29
CA VAL A 67 -8.83 -12.54 11.58
C VAL A 67 -9.79 -12.26 12.72
N LEU A 68 -10.43 -11.09 12.76
CA LEU A 68 -11.43 -10.75 13.77
C LEU A 68 -12.65 -11.68 13.68
N ALA A 69 -13.15 -11.97 12.48
CA ALA A 69 -14.23 -12.94 12.28
C ALA A 69 -13.83 -14.36 12.69
N ALA A 70 -12.58 -14.77 12.46
CA ALA A 70 -12.07 -16.05 12.91
C ALA A 70 -11.87 -16.12 14.43
N LEU A 71 -11.52 -15.01 15.09
CA LEU A 71 -11.47 -14.90 16.55
C LEU A 71 -12.88 -14.92 17.17
N ASP A 72 -13.85 -14.27 16.54
CA ASP A 72 -15.26 -14.31 16.97
C ASP A 72 -15.86 -15.72 16.84
N HIS A 73 -15.55 -16.44 15.75
CA HIS A 73 -15.98 -17.83 15.58
C HIS A 73 -15.19 -18.85 16.43
N GLY A 74 -14.01 -18.50 16.95
CA GLY A 74 -13.20 -19.35 17.82
C GLY A 74 -13.54 -19.25 19.31
N ALA A 75 -14.43 -18.33 19.70
CA ALA A 75 -14.86 -18.15 21.08
C ALA A 75 -16.03 -19.10 21.48
N GLU A 76 -16.62 -19.83 20.54
CA GLU A 76 -17.70 -20.79 20.80
C GLU A 76 -17.27 -22.27 20.77
N ASP A 77 -15.97 -22.58 20.62
CA ASP A 77 -15.48 -23.97 20.71
C ASP A 77 -15.19 -24.33 22.18
N GLU A 78 -16.26 -24.38 22.99
CA GLU A 78 -16.24 -25.03 24.29
C GLU A 78 -15.96 -26.52 24.09
N PHE A 79 -14.75 -26.93 24.44
CA PHE A 79 -14.39 -28.21 25.06
C PHE A 79 -15.54 -29.23 25.21
N GLU A 80 -15.67 -30.18 24.28
CA GLU A 80 -16.20 -31.51 24.59
C GLU A 80 -15.14 -32.57 24.27
N PRO A 81 -14.34 -33.02 25.26
CA PRO A 81 -13.60 -34.26 25.10
C PRO A 81 -14.60 -35.41 25.00
N SER A 82 -14.60 -36.05 23.84
CA SER A 82 -15.28 -37.31 23.53
C SER A 82 -15.16 -38.29 24.70
N ALA A 83 -16.31 -38.67 25.26
CA ALA A 83 -16.42 -39.70 26.27
C ALA A 83 -16.02 -41.07 25.69
N ASP A 84 -14.72 -41.37 25.71
CA ASP A 84 -14.22 -42.73 25.75
C ASP A 84 -14.16 -43.17 27.21
N ASP A 85 -15.30 -43.64 27.74
CA ASP A 85 -15.34 -44.34 29.01
C ASP A 85 -16.67 -45.12 29.15
N ARG A 86 -16.76 -46.31 28.54
CA ARG A 86 -17.46 -47.50 29.08
C ARG A 86 -16.97 -48.79 28.41
N ALA A 87 -16.02 -49.43 29.08
CA ALA A 87 -15.98 -50.87 29.23
C ALA A 87 -17.23 -51.40 29.95
#